data_AF-A0A0S8HQM2-F1
#
_entry.id   AF-A0A0S8HQM2-F1
#
_cell.length_a   1.000
_cell.length_b   1.000
_cell.length_c   1.000
_cell.angle_alpha   90.00
_cell.angle_beta   90.00
_cell.angle_gamma   90.00
#
_symmetry.space_group_name_H-M   'P 1'
#
loop_
_entity.id
_entity.type
_entity.pdbx_description
1 polymer ?
#
loop_
_entity_poly.entity_id
_entity_poly.type
_entity_poly.pdbx_seq_one_letter_code
_entity_poly.pdbx_strand_id
1 'polypeptide(L)'
;MKQIYNLIMILSLLLLASCGGRSGQTGTESDLEEDTGESVEVKDGDDKISNCDEFLDKYEEWMDEYLKFLEDYKNNPADVEISSKFGSLMEELGSWSTNWVTMYQCANEEKYQQRYEEIARKSEEKMKDLGFE
;
A
#
# COMPACT_ATOMS: atom_id res chain seq x y z
N MET A 1 24.86 24.62 13.50
CA MET A 1 24.05 25.83 13.83
C MET A 1 23.09 26.25 12.71
N LYS A 2 23.48 26.34 11.43
CA LYS A 2 22.54 26.70 10.33
C LYS A 2 21.31 25.77 10.19
N GLN A 3 21.48 24.47 10.42
CA GLN A 3 20.38 23.49 10.38
C GLN A 3 19.34 23.70 11.51
N ILE A 4 19.78 24.18 12.67
CA ILE A 4 18.90 24.44 13.83
C ILE A 4 18.05 25.69 13.58
N TYR A 5 18.61 26.72 12.92
CA TYR A 5 17.86 27.93 12.55
C TYR A 5 16.73 27.65 11.56
N ASN A 6 16.95 26.76 10.59
CA ASN A 6 15.90 26.37 9.63
C ASN A 6 14.76 25.59 10.32
N LEU A 7 15.08 24.75 11.31
CA LEU A 7 14.10 23.99 12.07
C LEU A 7 13.24 24.88 12.99
N ILE A 8 13.84 25.90 13.60
CA ILE A 8 13.13 26.87 14.46
C ILE A 8 12.23 27.80 13.63
N MET A 9 12.63 28.17 12.42
CA MET A 9 11.82 29.00 11.51
C MET A 9 10.55 28.28 11.04
N ILE A 10 10.62 26.98 10.73
CA ILE A 10 9.46 26.19 10.29
C ILE A 10 8.47 25.98 11.46
N LEU A 11 8.98 25.74 12.67
CA LEU A 11 8.15 25.55 13.87
C LEU A 11 7.35 26.81 14.25
N SER A 12 7.89 27.99 13.93
CA SER A 12 7.27 29.29 14.22
C SER A 12 6.09 29.61 13.29
N LEU A 13 6.07 29.05 12.08
CA LEU A 13 4.99 29.24 11.09
C LEU A 13 3.73 28.43 11.41
N LEU A 14 3.87 27.29 12.11
CA LEU A 14 2.75 26.41 12.46
C LEU A 14 1.89 26.93 13.62
N LEU A 15 2.42 27.86 14.43
CA LEU A 15 1.72 28.39 15.61
C LEU A 15 0.71 29.51 15.30
N LEU A 16 0.65 29.99 14.05
CA LEU A 16 -0.27 31.07 13.64
C LEU A 16 -1.54 30.58 12.92
N ALA A 17 -1.68 29.28 12.67
CA ALA A 17 -2.85 28.70 11.99
C ALA A 17 -4.00 28.31 12.95
N SER A 18 -3.82 28.38 14.27
CA SER A 18 -4.85 28.05 15.25
C SER A 18 -5.54 29.29 15.80
N CYS A 19 -6.23 30.02 14.93
CA CYS A 19 -7.25 30.98 15.33
C CYS A 19 -8.31 31.05 14.23
N GLY A 20 -9.39 30.27 14.39
CA GLY A 20 -10.44 30.19 13.37
C GLY A 20 -11.69 29.44 13.83
N GLY A 21 -12.54 30.11 14.62
CA GLY A 21 -14.00 30.02 14.50
C GLY A 21 -14.74 28.83 15.10
N ARG A 22 -15.14 28.95 16.37
CA ARG A 22 -16.22 28.16 16.98
C ARG A 22 -17.58 28.78 16.59
N SER A 23 -18.42 28.03 15.88
CA SER A 23 -19.88 28.22 15.85
C SER A 23 -20.53 26.85 15.77
N GLY A 24 -21.41 26.56 16.73
CA GLY A 24 -22.18 25.32 16.77
C GLY A 24 -23.62 25.55 16.31
N GLN A 25 -24.21 24.53 15.67
CA GLN A 25 -25.55 24.02 16.01
C GLN A 25 -25.87 22.77 15.17
N THR A 26 -26.21 21.69 15.90
CA THR A 26 -27.30 20.71 15.71
C THR A 26 -27.83 20.37 14.31
N GLY A 27 -27.92 19.06 14.04
CA GLY A 27 -28.85 18.46 13.08
C GLY A 27 -28.62 16.97 12.91
N THR A 28 -29.29 16.15 13.73
CA THR A 28 -29.41 14.69 13.60
C THR A 28 -30.64 14.37 12.77
N GLU A 29 -30.49 13.54 11.74
CA GLU A 29 -31.49 12.69 11.05
C GLU A 29 -30.62 11.76 10.17
N SER A 30 -30.37 10.48 10.50
CA SER A 30 -31.24 9.31 10.50
C SER A 30 -32.03 9.12 9.21
N ASP A 31 -31.45 8.38 8.27
CA ASP A 31 -32.22 7.39 7.50
C ASP A 31 -31.31 6.20 7.17
N LEU A 32 -31.77 5.04 7.64
CA LEU A 32 -31.30 3.71 7.29
C LEU A 32 -32.02 3.31 6.00
N GLU A 33 -31.30 2.74 5.03
CA GLU A 33 -31.84 1.62 4.28
C GLU A 33 -30.72 0.69 3.80
N GLU A 34 -30.99 -0.58 4.02
CA GLU A 34 -30.18 -1.79 3.91
C GLU A 34 -30.22 -2.29 2.46
N ASP A 35 -29.07 -2.61 1.86
CA ASP A 35 -29.04 -3.56 0.75
C ASP A 35 -27.89 -4.56 0.93
N THR A 36 -28.23 -5.80 0.60
CA THR A 36 -27.64 -7.03 1.11
C THR A 36 -26.86 -7.72 0.01
N GLY A 37 -25.65 -8.20 0.35
CA GLY A 37 -24.88 -9.17 -0.45
C GLY A 37 -23.95 -8.48 -1.43
N GLU A 38 -22.64 -8.48 -1.22
CA GLU A 38 -21.81 -9.67 -1.07
C GLU A 38 -20.71 -9.34 -0.07
N SER A 39 -20.63 -10.11 1.01
CA SER A 39 -19.46 -10.06 1.88
C SER A 39 -18.29 -10.55 1.05
N VAL A 40 -17.58 -9.63 0.39
CA VAL A 40 -16.20 -9.87 0.01
C VAL A 40 -15.53 -10.22 1.34
N GLU A 41 -15.22 -11.49 1.49
CA GLU A 41 -14.35 -12.00 2.53
C GLU A 41 -13.03 -11.28 2.30
N VAL A 42 -12.90 -10.10 2.92
CA VAL A 42 -11.62 -9.48 3.17
C VAL A 42 -10.91 -10.54 4.01
N LYS A 43 -10.06 -11.31 3.35
CA LYS A 43 -9.01 -12.04 4.05
C LYS A 43 -8.15 -10.95 4.67
N ASP A 44 -8.56 -10.53 5.85
CA ASP A 44 -7.72 -9.88 6.83
C ASP A 44 -6.70 -10.96 7.21
N GLY A 45 -5.73 -11.12 6.31
CA GLY A 45 -4.75 -12.17 6.28
C GLY A 45 -3.69 -11.85 7.32
N ASP A 46 -4.08 -11.89 8.59
CA ASP A 46 -3.19 -12.22 9.71
C ASP A 46 -2.78 -13.71 9.61
N ASP A 47 -2.52 -14.19 8.38
CA ASP A 47 -1.67 -15.33 8.17
C ASP A 47 -0.29 -14.86 8.60
N LYS A 48 -0.01 -15.02 9.89
CA LYS A 48 1.33 -14.87 10.47
C LYS A 48 2.31 -15.58 9.55
N ILE A 49 2.98 -14.81 8.70
CA ILE A 49 4.01 -15.30 7.81
C ILE A 49 5.06 -15.95 8.70
N SER A 50 5.08 -17.28 8.65
CA SER A 50 5.72 -18.07 9.70
C SER A 50 7.21 -18.27 9.42
N ASN A 51 7.61 -18.13 8.15
CA ASN A 51 8.96 -18.35 7.67
C ASN A 51 9.27 -17.56 6.38
N CYS A 52 10.55 -17.48 6.03
CA CYS A 52 11.04 -16.69 4.90
C CYS A 52 10.59 -17.21 3.52
N ASP A 53 10.42 -18.53 3.37
CA ASP A 53 9.97 -19.10 2.09
C ASP A 53 8.51 -18.73 1.84
N GLU A 54 7.65 -18.91 2.86
CA GLU A 54 6.24 -18.51 2.81
C GLU A 54 6.07 -17.00 2.55
N PHE A 55 6.94 -16.16 3.14
CA PHE A 55 6.96 -14.73 2.85
C PHE A 55 7.18 -14.47 1.37
N LEU A 56 8.22 -15.08 0.79
CA LEU A 56 8.63 -14.84 -0.58
C LEU A 56 7.64 -15.44 -1.58
N ASP A 57 7.02 -16.57 -1.26
CA ASP A 57 5.94 -17.16 -2.06
C ASP A 57 4.75 -16.20 -2.15
N LYS A 58 4.25 -15.72 -1.01
CA LYS A 58 3.13 -14.77 -0.97
C LYS A 58 3.47 -13.42 -1.60
N TYR A 59 4.71 -12.97 -1.44
CA TYR A 59 5.18 -11.74 -2.09
C TYR A 59 5.25 -11.91 -3.62
N GLU A 60 5.70 -13.05 -4.13
CA GLU A 60 5.73 -13.36 -5.57
C GLU A 60 4.32 -13.43 -6.15
N GLU A 61 3.38 -14.11 -5.47
CA GLU A 61 1.96 -14.15 -5.85
C GLU A 61 1.34 -12.74 -5.90
N TRP A 62 1.61 -11.92 -4.89
CA TRP A 62 1.14 -10.54 -4.84
C TRP A 62 1.70 -9.69 -5.99
N MET A 63 2.99 -9.85 -6.33
CA MET A 63 3.59 -9.16 -7.48
C MET A 63 2.93 -9.57 -8.79
N ASP A 64 2.61 -10.86 -8.97
CA ASP A 64 1.88 -11.35 -10.14
C ASP A 64 0.48 -10.71 -10.24
N GLU A 65 -0.23 -10.58 -9.12
CA GLU A 65 -1.53 -9.89 -9.07
C GLU A 65 -1.42 -8.41 -9.42
N TYR A 66 -0.39 -7.73 -8.90
CA TYR A 66 -0.12 -6.33 -9.22
C TYR A 66 0.19 -6.13 -10.72
N LEU A 67 1.01 -7.00 -11.32
CA LEU A 67 1.33 -6.94 -12.74
C LEU A 67 0.11 -7.20 -13.62
N LYS A 68 -0.74 -8.14 -13.23
CA LYS A 68 -2.02 -8.40 -13.91
C LYS A 68 -2.95 -7.19 -13.82
N PHE A 69 -3.03 -6.55 -12.65
CA PHE A 69 -3.77 -5.31 -12.48
C PHE A 69 -3.28 -4.21 -13.43
N LEU A 70 -1.95 -4.02 -13.56
CA LEU A 70 -1.38 -3.04 -14.48
C LEU A 70 -1.74 -3.34 -15.95
N GLU A 71 -1.72 -4.62 -16.33
CA GLU A 71 -2.13 -5.07 -17.66
C GLU A 71 -3.63 -4.79 -17.91
N ASP A 72 -4.50 -5.12 -16.95
CA ASP A 72 -5.94 -4.86 -17.03
C ASP A 72 -6.24 -3.34 -17.10
N TYR A 73 -5.56 -2.53 -16.29
CA TYR A 73 -5.66 -1.07 -16.30
C TYR A 73 -5.25 -0.45 -17.63
N LYS A 74 -4.15 -0.94 -18.21
CA LYS A 74 -3.70 -0.51 -19.53
C LYS A 74 -4.74 -0.83 -20.60
N ASN A 75 -5.38 -2.00 -20.52
CA ASN A 75 -6.35 -2.47 -21.50
C ASN A 75 -7.72 -1.76 -21.36
N ASN A 76 -8.15 -1.47 -20.13
CA ASN A 76 -9.43 -0.83 -19.85
C ASN A 76 -9.39 0.08 -18.60
N PRO A 77 -8.86 1.32 -18.70
CA PRO A 77 -8.68 2.20 -17.54
C PRO A 77 -9.98 2.72 -16.92
N ALA A 78 -11.13 2.55 -17.60
CA ALA A 78 -12.45 2.98 -17.12
C ALA A 78 -13.22 1.86 -16.42
N ASP A 79 -12.61 0.69 -16.23
CA ASP A 79 -13.23 -0.42 -15.51
C ASP A 79 -13.42 -0.05 -14.03
N VAL A 80 -14.65 -0.19 -13.55
CA VAL A 80 -15.02 0.14 -12.17
C VAL A 80 -14.37 -0.83 -11.18
N GLU A 81 -14.14 -2.09 -11.58
CA GLU A 81 -13.50 -3.10 -10.72
C GLU A 81 -12.03 -2.78 -10.43
N ILE A 82 -11.35 -2.09 -11.35
CA ILE A 82 -9.95 -1.68 -11.22
C ILE A 82 -9.79 -0.67 -10.08
N SER A 83 -10.76 0.24 -9.90
CA SER A 83 -10.67 1.25 -8.83
C SER A 83 -10.69 0.63 -7.44
N SER A 84 -11.48 -0.44 -7.24
CA SER A 84 -11.51 -1.19 -5.96
C SER A 84 -10.20 -1.94 -5.71
N LYS A 85 -9.66 -2.61 -6.74
CA LYS A 85 -8.40 -3.37 -6.65
C LYS A 85 -7.18 -2.49 -6.42
N PHE A 86 -7.18 -1.28 -6.96
CA PHE A 86 -6.09 -0.32 -6.74
C PHE A 86 -5.91 0.01 -5.26
N GLY A 87 -7.00 0.17 -4.51
CA GLY A 87 -6.97 0.47 -3.08
C GLY A 87 -6.27 -0.62 -2.27
N SER A 88 -6.66 -1.89 -2.47
CA SER A 88 -6.08 -3.03 -1.74
C SER A 88 -4.59 -3.23 -2.08
N LEU A 89 -4.24 -3.18 -3.38
CA LEU A 89 -2.85 -3.30 -3.81
C LEU A 89 -1.96 -2.21 -3.21
N MET A 90 -2.45 -0.97 -3.10
CA MET A 90 -1.68 0.12 -2.51
C MET A 90 -1.49 -0.02 -0.99
N GLU A 91 -2.49 -0.55 -0.29
CA GLU A 91 -2.38 -0.85 1.15
C GLU A 91 -1.34 -1.96 1.39
N GLU A 92 -1.40 -3.02 0.59
CA GLU A 92 -0.49 -4.16 0.70
C GLU A 92 0.96 -3.80 0.32
N LEU A 93 1.17 -2.95 -0.69
CA LEU A 93 2.51 -2.50 -1.11
C LEU A 93 3.34 -1.93 0.05
N GLY A 94 2.72 -1.13 0.91
CA GLY A 94 3.40 -0.57 2.09
C GLY A 94 3.75 -1.64 3.12
N SER A 95 2.91 -2.67 3.25
CA SER A 95 3.10 -3.78 4.16
C SER A 95 4.28 -4.66 3.74
N TRP A 96 4.42 -4.98 2.45
CA TRP A 96 5.47 -5.87 1.94
C TRP A 96 6.87 -5.33 2.21
N SER A 97 7.09 -4.03 1.93
CA SER A 97 8.37 -3.37 2.21
C SER A 97 8.71 -3.37 3.71
N THR A 98 7.70 -3.08 4.55
CA THR A 98 7.86 -3.09 6.01
C THR A 98 8.15 -4.50 6.55
N ASN A 99 7.44 -5.51 6.04
CA ASN A 99 7.59 -6.90 6.42
C ASN A 99 8.97 -7.44 6.03
N TRP A 100 9.48 -7.12 4.84
CA TRP A 100 10.82 -7.51 4.41
C TRP A 100 11.91 -6.99 5.37
N VAL A 101 11.84 -5.71 5.77
CA VAL A 101 12.83 -5.09 6.68
C VAL A 101 12.71 -5.66 8.10
N THR A 102 11.50 -5.97 8.57
CA THR A 102 11.28 -6.52 9.91
C THR A 102 11.65 -8.00 10.02
N MET A 103 11.60 -8.74 8.90
CA MET A 103 12.10 -10.12 8.78
C MET A 103 13.63 -10.14 8.59
N TYR A 104 14.36 -9.50 9.51
CA TYR A 104 15.83 -9.32 9.45
C TYR A 104 16.61 -10.61 9.16
N GLN A 105 16.18 -11.75 9.70
CA GLN A 105 16.85 -13.04 9.43
C GLN A 105 16.76 -13.43 7.95
N CYS A 106 15.60 -13.23 7.32
CA CYS A 106 15.43 -13.47 5.90
C CYS A 106 16.27 -12.49 5.08
N ALA A 107 16.17 -11.20 5.41
CA ALA A 107 16.85 -10.13 4.69
C ALA A 107 18.38 -10.15 4.81
N ASN A 108 19.00 -10.98 5.65
CA ASN A 108 20.47 -11.13 5.75
C ASN A 108 21.00 -12.48 5.26
N GLU A 109 20.12 -13.40 4.87
CA GLU A 109 20.54 -14.64 4.22
C GLU A 109 20.58 -14.44 2.71
N GLU A 110 21.73 -14.70 2.11
CA GLU A 110 22.00 -14.47 0.69
C GLU A 110 20.95 -15.13 -0.22
N LYS A 111 20.51 -16.35 0.10
CA LYS A 111 19.51 -17.07 -0.71
C LYS A 111 18.16 -16.34 -0.80
N TYR A 112 17.72 -15.70 0.27
CA TYR A 112 16.44 -15.02 0.31
C TYR A 112 16.54 -13.61 -0.29
N GLN A 113 17.68 -12.94 -0.10
CA GLN A 113 17.98 -11.70 -0.82
C GLN A 113 17.94 -11.91 -2.33
N GLN A 114 18.63 -12.95 -2.83
CA GLN A 114 18.64 -13.27 -4.26
C GLN A 114 17.23 -13.56 -4.79
N ARG A 115 16.42 -14.32 -4.04
CA ARG A 115 15.04 -14.60 -4.44
C ARG A 115 14.17 -13.34 -4.46
N TYR A 116 14.30 -12.48 -3.46
CA TYR A 116 13.60 -11.18 -3.43
C TYR A 116 14.00 -10.29 -4.62
N GLU A 117 15.29 -10.19 -4.91
CA GLU A 117 15.82 -9.45 -6.07
C GLU A 117 15.37 -10.05 -7.41
N GLU A 118 15.29 -11.38 -7.51
CA GLU A 118 14.79 -12.05 -8.72
C GLU A 118 13.33 -11.70 -9.00
N ILE A 119 12.47 -11.72 -7.97
CA ILE A 119 11.07 -11.31 -8.07
C ILE A 119 10.98 -9.85 -8.53
N ALA A 120 11.75 -8.96 -7.90
CA ALA A 120 11.79 -7.54 -8.26
C ALA A 120 12.21 -7.33 -9.73
N ARG A 121 13.27 -8.02 -10.17
CA ARG A 121 13.78 -7.93 -11.55
C ARG A 121 12.75 -8.44 -12.57
N LYS A 122 12.10 -9.59 -12.32
CA LYS A 122 11.03 -10.11 -13.19
C LYS A 122 9.88 -9.12 -13.31
N SER A 123 9.53 -8.49 -12.18
CA SER A 123 8.45 -7.51 -12.13
C SER A 123 8.79 -6.23 -12.87
N GLU A 124 10.00 -5.71 -12.71
CA GLU A 124 10.50 -4.56 -13.47
C GLU A 124 10.48 -4.84 -14.98
N GLU A 125 10.99 -5.99 -15.40
CA GLU A 125 10.97 -6.41 -16.82
C GLU A 125 9.55 -6.48 -17.38
N LYS A 126 8.59 -7.05 -16.62
CA LYS A 126 7.19 -7.07 -17.04
C LYS A 126 6.56 -5.67 -17.06
N MET A 127 6.87 -4.80 -16.11
CA MET A 127 6.42 -3.40 -16.11
C MET A 127 6.94 -2.63 -17.33
N LYS A 128 8.19 -2.88 -17.75
CA LYS A 128 8.76 -2.37 -19.00
C LYS A 128 7.94 -2.78 -20.21
N ASP A 129 7.66 -4.07 -20.32
CA ASP A 129 6.92 -4.65 -21.44
C ASP A 129 5.49 -4.09 -21.50
N LEU A 130 4.93 -3.78 -20.33
CA LEU A 130 3.66 -3.07 -20.21
C LEU A 130 3.76 -1.56 -20.45
N GLY A 131 4.95 -0.97 -20.49
CA GLY A 131 5.18 0.44 -20.79
C GLY A 131 5.00 1.40 -19.61
N PHE A 132 5.23 0.92 -18.38
CA PHE A 132 5.15 1.71 -17.14
C PHE A 132 6.51 2.22 -16.64
N GLU A 133 7.57 2.12 -17.45
CA GLU A 133 8.94 2.61 -17.17
C GLU A 133 9.22 4.03 -17.68
#